data_AF-A0AAD7PPY5-F1
#
_entry.id   AF-A0AAD7PPY5-F1
#
_cell.length_a   1.000
_cell.length_b   1.000
_cell.length_c   1.000
_cell.angle_alpha   90.00
_cell.angle_beta   90.00
_cell.angle_gamma   90.00
#
_symmetry.space_group_name_H-M   'P 1'
#
loop_
_entity.id
_entity.type
_entity.pdbx_description
1 polymer ?
#
loop_
_entity_poly.entity_id
_entity_poly.type
_entity_poly.pdbx_seq_one_letter_code
_entity_poly.pdbx_strand_id
1 'polypeptide(L)'
;MLSKKTMEINPENPIKELRKSGDADKNDKSVKDLVLLLFKTALLTSGFSLDEPNTFGNKIHRMLKLGLSIDEDARDADADMPPLGEGDVDAEGSKMEEVD
;
A
#
# COMPACT_ATOMS: atom_id res chain seq x y z
N MET A 1 4.64 9.02 19.00
CA MET A 1 3.43 9.50 18.29
C MET A 1 3.79 9.67 16.82
N LEU A 2 3.29 8.81 15.93
CA LEU A 2 3.41 9.05 14.50
C LEU A 2 2.41 10.15 14.12
N SER A 3 2.91 11.31 13.68
CA SER A 3 2.03 12.35 13.14
C SER A 3 1.41 11.85 11.83
N LYS A 4 0.09 12.02 11.68
CA LYS A 4 -0.60 11.74 10.42
C LYS A 4 -0.04 12.68 9.34
N LYS A 5 0.36 12.11 8.21
CA LYS A 5 0.91 12.86 7.07
C LYS A 5 -0.22 13.19 6.10
N THR A 6 -0.21 14.40 5.56
CA THR A 6 -1.16 14.81 4.51
C THR A 6 -0.61 14.40 3.16
N MET A 7 -1.37 13.62 2.39
CA MET A 7 -1.06 13.31 1.00
C MET A 7 -1.82 14.30 0.10
N GLU A 8 -1.10 15.15 -0.62
CA GLU A 8 -1.69 16.06 -1.60
C GLU A 8 -1.76 15.37 -2.97
N ILE A 9 -2.88 15.56 -3.69
CA ILE A 9 -3.12 14.97 -5.00
C ILE A 9 -3.27 16.08 -6.03
N ASN A 10 -2.53 15.99 -7.14
CA ASN A 10 -2.65 16.92 -8.26
C ASN A 10 -3.89 16.59 -9.11
N PRO A 11 -4.89 17.50 -9.21
CA PRO A 11 -6.12 17.27 -9.99
C PRO A 11 -5.92 17.26 -11.51
N GLU A 12 -4.82 17.82 -12.02
CA GLU A 12 -4.49 17.86 -13.45
C GLU A 12 -3.92 16.52 -13.96
N ASN A 13 -3.51 15.64 -13.04
CA ASN A 13 -2.92 14.35 -13.41
C ASN A 13 -4.01 13.36 -13.90
N PRO A 14 -3.73 12.53 -14.93
CA PRO A 14 -4.63 11.45 -15.36
C PRO A 14 -5.04 10.49 -14.23
N ILE A 15 -4.28 10.42 -13.12
CA ILE A 15 -4.64 9.71 -11.88
C ILE A 15 -6.04 10.07 -11.33
N LYS A 16 -6.65 11.21 -11.71
CA LYS A 16 -8.05 11.53 -11.37
C LYS A 16 -9.05 10.45 -11.79
N GLU A 17 -8.71 9.59 -12.75
CA GLU A 17 -9.55 8.47 -13.16
C GLU A 17 -9.74 7.44 -12.05
N LEU A 18 -8.76 7.29 -11.13
CA LEU A 18 -8.91 6.47 -9.92
C LEU A 18 -10.12 6.87 -9.08
N ARG A 19 -10.46 8.17 -9.07
CA ARG A 19 -11.67 8.65 -8.38
C ARG A 19 -12.93 8.07 -9.02
N LYS A 20 -13.02 8.09 -10.36
CA LYS A 20 -14.15 7.50 -11.07
C LYS A 20 -14.24 5.99 -10.86
N SER A 21 -13.11 5.29 -10.91
CA SER A 21 -13.08 3.84 -10.68
C SER A 21 -13.48 3.47 -9.25
N GLY A 22 -13.04 4.26 -8.25
CA GLY A 22 -13.45 4.09 -6.86
C GLY A 22 -14.91 4.47 -6.58
N ASP A 23 -15.44 5.47 -7.28
CA ASP A 23 -16.87 5.83 -7.20
C ASP A 23 -17.77 4.78 -7.87
N ALA A 24 -17.28 4.09 -8.91
CA ALA A 24 -17.99 3.01 -9.59
C ALA A 24 -18.00 1.71 -8.77
N ASP A 25 -16.86 1.32 -8.20
CA ASP A 25 -16.77 0.17 -7.30
C ASP A 25 -15.80 0.46 -6.14
N LYS A 26 -16.39 0.74 -4.96
CA LYS A 26 -15.64 1.01 -3.73
C LYS A 26 -14.91 -0.23 -3.19
N ASN A 27 -15.25 -1.42 -3.67
CA ASN A 27 -14.67 -2.68 -3.22
C ASN A 27 -13.72 -3.31 -4.24
N ASP A 28 -13.43 -2.62 -5.35
CA ASP A 28 -12.43 -3.09 -6.30
C ASP A 28 -11.04 -3.16 -5.62
N LYS A 29 -10.57 -4.41 -5.43
CA LYS A 29 -9.28 -4.71 -4.81
C LYS A 29 -8.12 -4.13 -5.63
N SER A 30 -8.27 -4.03 -6.94
CA SER A 30 -7.27 -3.48 -7.87
C SER A 30 -7.12 -1.98 -7.66
N VAL A 31 -8.23 -1.25 -7.53
CA VAL A 31 -8.22 0.20 -7.25
C VAL A 31 -7.62 0.47 -5.88
N LYS A 32 -8.00 -0.31 -4.84
CA LYS A 32 -7.39 -0.20 -3.50
C LYS A 32 -5.88 -0.47 -3.53
N ASP A 33 -5.45 -1.51 -4.25
CA ASP A 33 -4.03 -1.84 -4.39
C ASP A 33 -3.25 -0.71 -5.09
N LEU A 34 -3.83 -0.10 -6.13
CA LEU A 34 -3.23 0.99 -6.90
C LEU A 34 -3.14 2.30 -6.10
N VAL A 35 -4.17 2.65 -5.32
CA VAL A 35 -4.15 3.81 -4.41
C VAL A 35 -3.08 3.64 -3.32
N LEU A 36 -2.96 2.45 -2.73
CA LEU A 36 -1.92 2.19 -1.73
C LEU A 36 -0.51 2.28 -2.33
N LEU A 37 -0.32 1.80 -3.57
CA LEU A 37 0.94 1.91 -4.28
C LEU A 37 1.30 3.38 -4.54
N LEU A 38 0.34 4.19 -4.96
CA LEU A 38 0.52 5.63 -5.15
C LEU A 38 0.92 6.31 -3.84
N PHE A 39 0.25 5.98 -2.74
CA PHE A 39 0.58 6.50 -1.40
C PHE A 39 2.02 6.14 -0.98
N LYS A 40 2.41 4.86 -1.08
CA LYS A 40 3.77 4.43 -0.70
C LYS A 40 4.85 5.03 -1.59
N THR A 41 4.58 5.19 -2.89
CA THR A 41 5.49 5.88 -3.83
C THR A 41 5.63 7.36 -3.48
N ALA A 42 4.52 8.04 -3.18
CA ALA A 42 4.53 9.43 -2.76
C ALA A 42 5.30 9.61 -1.44
N LEU A 43 5.15 8.67 -0.50
CA LEU A 43 5.85 8.67 0.77
C LEU A 43 7.38 8.54 0.57
N LEU A 44 7.81 7.60 -0.27
CA LEU A 44 9.22 7.39 -0.60
C LEU A 44 9.83 8.61 -1.33
N THR A 45 9.14 9.14 -2.33
CA THR A 45 9.61 10.31 -3.11
C THR A 45 9.61 11.60 -2.30
N SER A 46 8.76 11.71 -1.29
CA SER A 46 8.75 12.83 -0.33
C SER A 46 9.83 12.70 0.75
N GLY A 47 10.69 11.67 0.68
CA GLY A 47 11.82 11.48 1.60
C GLY A 47 11.46 10.81 2.94
N PHE A 48 10.28 10.20 3.04
CA PHE A 48 9.91 9.41 4.22
C PHE A 48 10.34 7.95 4.07
N SER A 49 10.71 7.33 5.18
CA SER A 49 10.97 5.89 5.26
C SER A 49 9.67 5.10 5.16
N LEU A 50 9.72 3.99 4.42
CA LEU A 50 8.64 3.00 4.41
C LEU A 50 8.71 2.15 5.68
N ASP A 51 7.61 2.03 6.41
CA ASP A 51 7.53 1.17 7.60
C ASP A 51 7.76 -0.32 7.24
N GLU A 52 7.27 -0.74 6.08
CA GLU A 52 7.37 -2.12 5.59
C GLU A 52 7.83 -2.19 4.11
N PRO A 53 9.15 -2.18 3.85
CA PRO A 53 9.68 -2.24 2.49
C PRO A 53 9.41 -3.59 1.81
N ASN A 54 9.43 -4.70 2.55
CA ASN A 54 9.14 -6.04 2.01
C ASN A 54 7.71 -6.14 1.47
N THR A 55 6.71 -5.67 2.23
CA THR A 55 5.30 -5.63 1.81
C THR A 55 5.11 -4.77 0.56
N PHE A 56 5.85 -3.66 0.43
CA PHE A 56 5.82 -2.81 -0.76
C PHE A 56 6.45 -3.51 -1.99
N GLY A 57 7.59 -4.16 -1.82
CA GLY A 57 8.25 -4.95 -2.87
C GLY A 57 7.39 -6.09 -3.40
N ASN A 58 6.77 -6.87 -2.50
CA ASN A 58 5.85 -7.94 -2.88
C ASN A 58 4.65 -7.44 -3.69
N LYS A 59 4.13 -6.25 -3.35
CA LYS A 59 3.04 -5.62 -4.09
C LYS A 59 3.47 -5.17 -5.50
N ILE A 60 4.68 -4.62 -5.65
CA ILE A 60 5.25 -4.27 -6.97
C ILE A 60 5.45 -5.54 -7.80
N HIS A 61 6.02 -6.60 -7.21
CA HIS A 61 6.25 -7.86 -7.91
C HIS A 61 4.93 -8.49 -8.40
N ARG A 62 3.87 -8.47 -7.58
CA ARG A 62 2.54 -8.93 -8.01
C ARG A 62 1.98 -8.10 -9.16
N MET A 63 2.14 -6.78 -9.12
CA MET A 63 1.68 -5.91 -10.21
C MET A 63 2.47 -6.14 -11.50
N LEU A 64 3.78 -6.40 -11.40
CA LEU A 64 4.63 -6.73 -12.55
C LEU A 64 4.26 -8.10 -13.15
N LYS A 65 3.98 -9.11 -12.31
CA LYS A 65 3.48 -10.42 -12.75
C LYS A 65 2.16 -10.29 -13.53
N LEU A 66 1.22 -9.50 -13.01
CA LEU A 66 -0.05 -9.19 -13.69
C LEU A 66 0.16 -8.44 -15.01
N GLY A 67 1.02 -7.41 -15.02
CA GLY A 67 1.31 -6.61 -16.22
C GLY A 67 2.00 -7.40 -17.33
N LEU A 68 2.76 -8.44 -16.98
CA LEU A 68 3.38 -9.36 -17.92
C LEU A 68 2.49 -10.56 -18.29
N SER A 69 1.27 -10.64 -17.73
CA SER A 69 0.35 -11.78 -17.90
C SER A 69 1.04 -13.14 -17.65
N ILE A 70 1.96 -13.17 -16.68
CA ILE A 70 2.60 -14.42 -16.28
C ILE A 70 1.62 -15.11 -15.33
N ASP A 71 0.86 -16.04 -15.89
CA ASP A 71 -0.09 -16.89 -15.18
C ASP A 71 0.63 -17.70 -14.09
N GLU A 72 -0.06 -17.95 -12.97
CA GLU A 72 0.47 -18.39 -11.67
C GLU A 72 0.98 -19.85 -11.61
N ASP A 73 1.74 -20.33 -12.60
CA ASP A 73 2.22 -21.73 -12.63
C ASP A 73 3.73 -21.91 -12.43
N ALA A 74 4.41 -20.85 -12.02
CA ALA A 74 5.82 -20.90 -11.63
C ALA A 74 6.01 -20.55 -10.15
N ARG A 75 5.58 -21.49 -9.30
CA ARG A 75 6.17 -21.81 -7.99
C ARG A 75 6.67 -20.62 -7.16
N ASP A 76 5.77 -20.05 -6.35
CA ASP A 76 6.14 -19.47 -5.06
C ASP A 76 5.06 -19.85 -4.04
N ALA A 77 5.27 -21.01 -3.42
CA ALA A 77 4.51 -21.51 -2.29
C ALA A 77 4.90 -20.80 -0.99
N ASP A 78 4.80 -19.46 -0.94
CA ASP A 78 5.27 -18.68 0.23
C ASP A 78 4.41 -17.44 0.60
N ALA A 79 3.13 -17.41 0.24
CA ALA A 79 2.21 -16.41 0.78
C ALA A 79 0.78 -16.95 0.87
N ASP A 80 0.65 -17.99 1.70
CA ASP A 80 -0.61 -18.35 2.35
C ASP A 80 -1.30 -17.06 2.85
N MET A 81 -2.53 -16.83 2.39
CA MET A 81 -3.29 -15.62 2.68
C MET A 81 -3.59 -15.51 4.18
N PRO A 82 -3.54 -14.29 4.75
CA PRO A 82 -4.84 -13.65 5.02
C PRO A 82 -4.93 -12.22 4.45
N PRO A 83 -6.17 -11.73 4.18
CA PRO A 83 -6.42 -10.37 3.72
C PRO A 83 -6.52 -9.37 4.88
N LEU A 84 -6.09 -8.14 4.58
CA LEU A 84 -6.47 -6.82 5.11
C LEU A 84 -7.49 -6.82 6.27
N GLY A 85 -7.00 -6.65 7.50
CA GLY A 85 -7.80 -6.23 8.66
C GLY A 85 -7.56 -4.75 8.97
N GLU A 86 -8.61 -3.94 8.90
CA GLU A 86 -8.72 -2.72 9.72
C GLU A 86 -8.82 -3.16 11.20
N GLY A 87 -7.90 -2.68 12.05
CA GLY A 87 -7.85 -2.91 13.50
C GLY A 87 -6.41 -2.75 13.96
N ASP A 88 -5.97 -1.73 14.69
CA ASP A 88 -6.64 -0.82 15.60
C ASP A 88 -6.17 0.61 15.34
N VAL A 89 -7.13 1.52 15.22
CA VAL A 89 -6.94 2.88 15.73
C VAL A 89 -7.05 2.80 17.25
N ASP A 90 -6.06 3.35 17.94
CA ASP A 90 -6.00 3.57 19.40
C ASP A 90 -5.83 2.35 20.33
N ALA A 91 -4.56 2.07 20.68
CA ALA A 91 -4.20 1.67 22.04
C ALA A 91 -2.75 2.12 22.34
N GLU A 92 -2.67 3.31 22.94
CA GLU A 92 -1.78 3.69 24.04
C GLU A 92 -0.73 2.66 24.52
N GLY A 93 0.53 3.10 24.57
CA GLY A 93 1.48 2.68 25.60
C GLY A 93 2.25 1.37 25.39
N SER A 94 3.44 1.45 24.79
CA SER A 94 4.55 0.62 25.29
C SER A 94 5.89 1.31 25.09
N LYS A 95 6.33 1.88 26.21
CA LYS A 95 7.65 2.40 26.52
C LYS A 95 8.65 1.23 26.47
N MET A 96 9.64 1.31 25.58
CA MET A 96 10.94 0.66 25.80
C MET A 96 12.03 1.65 25.43
N GLU A 97 12.29 2.55 26.39
CA GLU A 97 13.58 3.16 26.60
C GLU A 97 14.33 2.23 27.56
N GLU A 98 15.28 1.46 27.05
CA GLU A 98 16.36 0.90 27.86
C GLU A 98 17.66 1.61 27.47
N VAL A 99 18.04 2.55 28.33
CA VAL A 99 19.37 2.77 28.93
C VAL A 99 20.63 2.38 28.14
N ASP A 100 21.51 3.39 28.00
CA ASP A 100 22.93 3.26 28.35
C ASP A 100 23.13 3.84 29.76
#